data_AF-A0A6C0AVS8-F1
#
_entry.id   AF-A0A6C0AVS8-F1
#
_cell.length_a   1.000
_cell.length_b   1.000
_cell.length_c   1.000
_cell.angle_alpha   90.00
_cell.angle_beta   90.00
_cell.angle_gamma   90.00
#
_symmetry.space_group_name_H-M   'P 1'
#
loop_
_entity.id
_entity.type
_entity.pdbx_description
1 polymer ?
#
loop_
_entity_poly.entity_id
_entity_poly.type
_entity_poly.pdbx_seq_one_letter_code
_entity_poly.pdbx_strand_id
1 'polypeptide(L)' 'MNSKTRKNKSNKNSKAIFIKLAKKYGLTTSGSRKQISERLVALRGSYLSKTEKNLILPYLSNNVNKRILLEHKTRKKLPK' A
#
# COMPACT_ATOMS: atom_id res chain seq x y z
N MET A 1 -1.88 -33.19 -26.62
CA MET A 1 -1.77 -33.04 -25.15
C MET A 1 -2.02 -31.59 -24.79
N ASN A 2 -3.23 -31.25 -24.36
CA ASN A 2 -3.64 -29.87 -24.12
C ASN A 2 -3.30 -29.47 -22.69
N SER A 3 -2.26 -28.64 -22.56
CA SER A 3 -1.86 -28.03 -21.28
C SER A 3 -2.99 -27.13 -20.77
N LYS A 4 -3.82 -27.66 -19.88
CA LYS A 4 -4.79 -26.89 -19.08
C LYS A 4 -4.03 -25.79 -18.36
N THR A 5 -4.15 -24.57 -18.85
CA THR A 5 -3.70 -23.35 -18.17
C THR A 5 -4.43 -23.26 -16.83
N ARG A 6 -3.70 -23.52 -15.74
CA ARG A 6 -4.19 -23.27 -14.39
C ARG A 6 -4.45 -21.76 -14.28
N LYS A 7 -5.73 -21.35 -14.39
CA LYS A 7 -6.17 -20.02 -14.00
C LYS A 7 -5.95 -19.89 -12.49
N ASN A 8 -4.76 -19.48 -12.08
CA ASN A 8 -4.46 -19.14 -10.68
C ASN A 8 -5.27 -17.89 -10.30
N LYS A 9 -6.48 -18.15 -9.79
CA LYS A 9 -7.39 -17.16 -9.22
C LYS A 9 -6.81 -16.73 -7.87
N SER A 10 -6.69 -15.41 -7.71
CA SER A 10 -6.45 -14.67 -6.45
C SER A 10 -5.01 -14.28 -6.04
N ASN A 11 -4.23 -13.66 -6.92
CA ASN A 11 -3.21 -12.74 -6.43
C ASN A 11 -3.87 -11.41 -6.02
N LYS A 12 -4.52 -11.39 -4.84
CA LYS A 12 -5.45 -10.35 -4.35
C LYS A 12 -4.85 -8.96 -4.12
N ASN A 13 -3.60 -8.69 -4.51
CA ASN A 13 -2.95 -7.38 -4.39
C ASN A 13 -2.16 -7.03 -5.66
N SER A 14 -2.89 -6.69 -6.72
CA SER A 14 -2.30 -6.21 -7.97
C SER A 14 -1.65 -4.83 -7.76
N LYS A 15 -0.57 -4.54 -8.50
CA LYS A 15 0.10 -3.22 -8.51
C LYS A 15 -0.89 -2.07 -8.73
N ALA A 16 -1.99 -2.32 -9.45
CA ALA A 16 -3.07 -1.38 -9.68
C ALA A 16 -3.70 -0.83 -8.39
N ILE A 17 -3.83 -1.65 -7.33
CA ILE A 17 -4.39 -1.20 -6.05
C ILE A 17 -3.47 -0.15 -5.40
N PHE A 18 -2.16 -0.39 -5.42
CA PHE A 18 -1.16 0.56 -4.90
C PHE A 18 -1.13 1.85 -5.72
N ILE A 19 -1.26 1.75 -7.05
CA ILE A 19 -1.34 2.92 -7.92
C ILE A 19 -2.60 3.74 -7.60
N LYS A 20 -3.76 3.09 -7.44
CA LYS A 20 -5.01 3.77 -7.06
C LYS A 20 -4.88 4.47 -5.72
N LEU A 21 -4.23 3.81 -4.76
CA LEU A 21 -3.98 4.36 -3.43
C LEU A 21 -3.04 5.56 -3.50
N ALA A 22 -1.92 5.47 -4.23
CA ALA A 22 -1.01 6.58 -4.45
C ALA A 22 -1.72 7.79 -5.08
N LYS A 23 -2.55 7.58 -6.11
CA LYS A 23 -3.36 8.64 -6.73
C LYS A 23 -4.31 9.31 -5.74
N LYS A 24 -5.03 8.53 -4.94
CA LYS A 24 -5.96 9.05 -3.90
C LYS A 24 -5.27 10.03 -2.95
N TYR A 25 -3.99 9.80 -2.65
CA TYR A 25 -3.23 10.62 -1.72
C TYR A 25 -2.29 11.63 -2.39
N GLY A 26 -2.39 11.81 -3.71
CA GLY A 26 -1.57 12.74 -4.48
C GLY A 26 -0.09 12.37 -4.55
N LEU A 27 0.25 11.08 -4.51
CA LEU A 27 1.63 10.58 -4.52
C LEU A 27 2.02 9.99 -5.88
N THR A 28 3.33 9.97 -6.14
CA THR A 28 3.93 9.36 -7.34
C THR A 28 3.60 7.87 -7.43
N THR A 29 3.07 7.47 -8.59
CA THR A 29 2.67 6.09 -8.90
C THR A 29 3.82 5.25 -9.51
N SER A 30 4.93 5.88 -9.85
CA SER A 30 6.10 5.24 -10.44
C SER A 30 6.85 4.36 -9.44
N GLY A 31 7.27 3.18 -9.90
CA GLY A 31 8.08 2.23 -9.12
C GLY A 31 7.43 0.89 -8.83
N SER A 32 8.02 0.14 -7.90
CA SER A 32 7.54 -1.14 -7.39
C SER A 32 6.47 -0.94 -6.31
N ARG A 33 5.73 -2.01 -5.97
CA ARG A 33 4.74 -1.99 -4.87
C ARG A 33 5.36 -1.56 -3.54
N LYS A 34 6.60 -1.99 -3.29
CA LYS A 34 7.40 -1.60 -2.13
C LYS A 34 7.64 -0.09 -2.10
N GLN A 35 8.16 0.47 -3.19
CA GLN A 35 8.46 1.90 -3.29
C GLN A 35 7.20 2.77 -3.08
N ILE A 36 6.07 2.37 -3.66
CA ILE A 36 4.79 3.07 -3.46
C ILE A 36 4.34 2.99 -2.00
N SER A 37 4.46 1.82 -1.37
CA SER A 37 4.10 1.61 0.03
C SER A 37 4.94 2.46 0.99
N GLU A 38 6.25 2.53 0.75
CA GLU A 38 7.16 3.33 1.55
C GLU A 38 6.82 4.83 1.47
N ARG A 39 6.55 5.35 0.27
CA ARG A 39 6.12 6.75 0.08
C ARG A 39 4.78 7.04 0.76
N LEU A 40 3.82 6.11 0.66
CA LEU A 40 2.52 6.24 1.31
C LEU A 40 2.67 6.38 2.83
N VAL A 41 3.53 5.58 3.45
CA VAL A 41 3.75 5.67 4.90
C VAL A 41 4.51 6.93 5.27
N ALA A 42 5.61 7.20 4.58
CA ALA A 42 6.48 8.33 4.89
C ALA A 42 5.74 9.67 4.82
N LEU A 43 4.89 9.85 3.80
CA LEU A 43 4.23 11.14 3.55
C LEU A 43 2.79 11.19 4.04
N ARG A 44 2.13 10.04 4.18
CA ARG A 44 0.69 9.96 4.40
C ARG A 44 0.27 8.91 5.44
N GLY A 45 1.21 8.34 6.20
CA GLY A 45 0.96 7.27 7.17
C GLY A 45 -0.16 7.56 8.18
N SER A 46 -0.28 8.82 8.60
CA SER A 46 -1.34 9.30 9.52
C SER A 46 -2.75 9.37 8.90
N TYR A 47 -2.86 9.40 7.57
CA TYR A 47 -4.15 9.54 6.85
C TYR A 47 -4.67 8.20 6.30
N LEU A 48 -3.87 7.13 6.40
CA LEU A 48 -4.26 5.80 5.96
C LEU A 48 -5.26 5.17 6.92
N SER A 49 -6.31 4.56 6.37
CA SER A 49 -7.24 3.71 7.12
C SER A 49 -6.60 2.39 7.54
N LYS A 50 -7.18 1.71 8.55
CA LYS A 50 -6.70 0.41 9.03
C LYS A 50 -6.55 -0.61 7.90
N THR A 51 -7.49 -0.65 6.95
CA THR A 51 -7.44 -1.53 5.79
C THR A 51 -6.30 -1.19 4.84
N GLU A 52 -6.09 0.10 4.55
CA GLU A 52 -4.98 0.55 3.69
C GLU A 52 -3.62 0.28 4.35
N LYS A 53 -3.51 0.48 5.67
CA LYS A 53 -2.31 0.12 6.45
C LYS A 53 -2.00 -1.37 6.32
N ASN A 54 -2.99 -2.24 6.53
CA ASN A 54 -2.82 -3.69 6.41
C ASN A 54 -2.42 -4.13 4.99
N LEU A 55 -2.88 -3.40 3.97
CA LEU A 55 -2.53 -3.69 2.58
C LEU A 55 -1.07 -3.40 2.26
N ILE A 56 -0.52 -2.31 2.81
CA ILE A 56 0.86 -1.90 2.55
C ILE A 56 1.87 -2.50 3.53
N LEU A 57 1.45 -2.89 4.75
CA LEU A 57 2.32 -3.41 5.81
C LEU A 57 3.25 -4.56 5.38
N PRO A 58 2.81 -5.54 4.57
CA PRO A 58 3.67 -6.63 4.09
C PRO A 58 4.78 -6.16 3.14
N TYR A 59 4.62 -4.99 2.53
CA TYR A 59 5.54 -4.43 1.54
C TYR A 59 6.48 -3.39 2.14
N LEU A 60 6.33 -3.06 3.43
CA LEU A 60 7.24 -2.18 4.13
C LEU A 60 8.43 -2.98 4.64
N SER A 61 9.63 -2.47 4.39
CA SER A 61 10.82 -2.93 5.11
C SER A 61 10.63 -2.73 6.63
N ASN A 62 11.34 -3.49 7.46
CA ASN A 62 11.36 -3.31 8.92
C ASN A 62 12.13 -2.02 9.27
N ASN A 63 11.57 -0.87 8.91
CA ASN A 63 12.16 0.45 9.04
C ASN A 63 11.30 1.35 9.94
N VAL A 64 11.82 2.54 10.23
CA VAL A 64 11.18 3.57 11.06
C VAL A 64 9.75 3.85 10.60
N ASN A 65 9.51 3.87 9.28
CA ASN A 65 8.16 4.05 8.71
C ASN A 65 7.17 2.99 9.17
N LYS A 66 7.57 1.72 9.20
CA LYS A 66 6.71 0.63 9.71
C LYS A 66 6.38 0.80 11.20
N ARG A 67 7.33 1.27 12.02
CA ARG A 67 7.10 1.56 13.44
C ARG A 67 6.12 2.73 13.62
N ILE A 68 6.37 3.86 12.95
CA ILE A 68 5.51 5.05 12.97
C ILE A 68 4.08 4.69 12.52
N LEU A 69 3.93 3.85 11.50
CA LEU A 69 2.63 3.43 11.00
C LEU A 69 1.78 2.70 12.06
N LEU A 70 2.44 1.86 12.87
CA LEU A 70 1.84 1.10 13.96
C LEU A 70 1.53 1.96 15.18
N GLU A 71 2.31 3.01 15.43
CA GLU A 71 2.07 3.97 16.52
C GLU A 71 0.85 4.87 16.26
N HIS A 72 0.53 5.15 15.00
CA HIS A 72 -0.67 5.92 14.64
C HIS A 72 -1.96 5.13 14.91
N LYS A 73 -2.52 5.31 16.12
CA LYS A 73 -3.80 4.73 16.55
C LYS A 73 -5.02 5.39 15.89
N THR A 74 -4.96 6.69 15.60
CA THR A 74 -6.07 7.46 15.01
C THR A 74 -5.72 7.94 13.60
N ARG A 75 -6.75 8.03 12.74
CA ARG A 75 -6.61 8.53 11.36
C ARG A 75 -6.87 10.04 11.32
N LYS A 76 -5.91 10.81 10.80
CA LYS A 76 -6.10 12.24 10.51
C LYS A 76 -7.02 12.43 9.30
N LYS A 77 -7.80 13.51 9.30
CA LYS A 77 -8.61 13.92 8.14
C LYS A 77 -7.67 14.45 7.06
N LEU A 78 -7.86 14.00 5.81
CA LEU A 78 -7.06 14.52 4.70
C LEU A 78 -7.40 16.00 4.49
N PRO A 79 -6.40 16.91 4.43
CA PRO A 79 -6.65 18.30 4.07
C PRO A 79 -7.25 18.36 2.66
N LYS A 80 -8.21 19.26 2.46
CA LYS A 80 -8.88 19.49 1.17
C LYS A 80 -7.98 20.27 0.23
#